data_AF-A0A117IN13-F1
#
_entry.id   AF-A0A117IN13-F1
#
_cell.length_a   1.000
_cell.length_b   1.000
_cell.length_c   1.000
_cell.angle_alpha   90.00
_cell.angle_beta   90.00
_cell.angle_gamma   90.00
#
_symmetry.space_group_name_H-M   'P 1'
#
loop_
_entity.id
_entity.type
_entity.pdbx_description
1 polymer ?
#
loop_
_entity_poly.entity_id
_entity_poly.type
_entity_poly.pdbx_seq_one_letter_code
_entity_poly.pdbx_strand_id
1 'polypeptide(L)'
;MTGTGGGMGGSSPMPLGPAPTPPPAAPVPPPAPPPAPTAPPAAAASGGAAVAPVPVTNTRAQRDAIAGAAKAGALRRMQGGHDPLRLARQIAAALNAPPSIPPVQWNFMWATGVTADGGIVVANSYGLAFIPDGVNLPEQVKMVTADESVPPTERARWASYPYLALQGWAQHTGATLQAVIGTDEQLRGIDPGARKVLIDEADIPQNGTMQGRSRLEVISPEAAARLAAMSDATLPDLLPPSPVDDTPPEDRSKKLWFDMIKPLMRSGSGREADHLKGFVAYADHRQELALHRAHTASDAQVLREAIADWVYWQHVSVLTTDALAEFATAT
;
A
#
# COMPACT_ATOMS: atom_id res chain seq x y z
N MET A 1 30.14 68.77 -8.99
CA MET A 1 29.11 68.43 -7.99
C MET A 1 29.36 66.97 -7.60
N THR A 2 30.13 66.69 -6.54
CA THR A 2 29.68 66.50 -5.14
C THR A 2 28.63 65.39 -5.04
N GLY A 3 28.79 64.27 -4.31
CA GLY A 3 29.74 63.86 -3.27
C GLY A 3 29.74 62.32 -3.14
N THR A 4 30.81 61.66 -2.69
CA THR A 4 31.21 61.35 -1.29
C THR A 4 30.26 60.46 -0.49
N GLY A 5 30.83 59.35 0.01
CA GLY A 5 30.36 58.52 1.12
C GLY A 5 30.27 57.06 0.70
N GLY A 6 30.90 56.06 1.31
CA GLY A 6 31.75 55.97 2.49
C GLY A 6 32.07 54.48 2.64
N GLY A 7 33.31 54.14 2.97
CA GLY A 7 33.72 52.75 3.14
C GLY A 7 33.19 52.14 4.44
N MET A 8 32.92 50.84 4.42
CA MET A 8 32.98 49.96 5.58
C MET A 8 33.16 48.53 5.09
N GLY A 9 34.21 47.87 5.58
CA GLY A 9 34.55 46.50 5.26
C GLY A 9 33.46 45.53 5.71
N GLY A 10 33.21 44.52 4.87
CA GLY A 10 32.34 43.40 5.18
C GLY A 10 33.05 42.13 4.75
N SER A 11 33.60 41.45 5.73
CA SER A 11 34.21 40.12 5.75
C SER A 11 33.62 39.11 4.75
N SER A 12 34.52 38.41 4.04
CA SER A 12 34.26 37.17 3.32
C SER A 12 33.50 36.15 4.20
N PRO A 13 32.51 35.42 3.67
CA PRO A 13 31.87 34.36 4.42
C PRO A 13 32.87 33.22 4.65
N MET A 14 33.26 33.02 5.91
CA MET A 14 34.00 31.84 6.34
C MET A 14 33.11 30.60 6.17
N PRO A 15 33.67 29.45 5.76
CA PRO A 15 32.92 28.20 5.69
C PRO A 15 32.47 27.82 7.10
N LEU A 16 31.16 27.60 7.27
CA LEU A 16 30.61 27.02 8.50
C LEU A 16 31.20 25.61 8.64
N GLY A 17 32.06 25.43 9.64
CA GLY A 17 32.55 24.11 10.03
C GLY A 17 31.39 23.19 10.45
N PRO A 18 31.61 21.87 10.43
CA PRO A 18 30.57 20.91 10.77
C PRO A 18 30.03 21.16 12.18
N ALA A 19 28.72 20.94 12.34
CA ALA A 19 28.04 21.06 13.62
C ALA A 19 28.71 20.18 14.70
N PRO A 20 28.78 20.63 15.96
CA PRO A 20 29.37 19.83 17.03
C PRO A 20 28.56 18.54 17.24
N THR A 21 29.27 17.42 17.23
CA THR A 21 28.73 16.09 17.51
C THR A 21 28.14 16.06 18.93
N PRO A 22 26.90 15.56 19.12
CA PRO A 22 26.36 15.39 20.47
C PRO A 22 27.20 14.35 21.25
N PRO A 23 27.31 14.50 22.58
CA PRO A 23 28.03 13.54 23.41
C PRO A 23 27.36 12.15 23.34
N PRO A 24 28.13 11.06 23.48
CA PRO A 24 27.60 9.71 23.41
C PRO A 24 26.54 9.47 24.50
N ALA A 25 25.46 8.80 24.12
CA ALA A 25 24.42 8.38 25.04
C ALA A 25 25.01 7.49 26.15
N ALA A 26 24.61 7.73 27.40
CA ALA A 26 24.99 6.91 28.53
C ALA A 26 24.56 5.44 28.30
N PRO A 27 25.34 4.45 28.76
CA PRO A 27 24.98 3.04 28.63
C PRO A 27 23.61 2.77 29.25
N VAL A 28 22.70 2.19 28.46
CA VAL A 28 21.41 1.71 28.94
C VAL A 28 21.69 0.55 29.91
N PRO A 29 21.17 0.60 31.16
CA PRO A 29 21.33 -0.51 32.08
C PRO A 29 20.70 -1.78 31.50
N PRO A 30 21.31 -2.96 31.72
CA PRO A 30 20.76 -4.21 31.20
C PRO A 30 19.34 -4.43 31.74
N PRO A 31 18.45 -5.02 30.93
CA PRO A 31 17.10 -5.36 31.38
C PRO A 31 17.19 -6.29 32.59
N ALA A 32 16.36 -6.00 33.60
CA ALA A 32 16.26 -6.85 34.78
C ALA A 32 15.93 -8.29 34.35
N PRO A 33 16.59 -9.30 34.93
CA PRO A 33 16.27 -10.69 34.63
C PRO A 33 14.79 -10.95 34.96
N PRO A 34 14.10 -11.78 34.16
CA PRO A 34 12.74 -12.17 34.48
C PRO A 34 12.72 -12.82 35.89
N PRO A 35 11.65 -12.62 36.66
CA PRO A 35 11.53 -13.25 37.97
C PRO A 35 11.71 -14.76 37.81
N ALA A 36 12.57 -15.33 38.65
CA ALA A 36 12.75 -16.77 38.72
C ALA A 36 11.38 -17.43 38.96
N PRO A 37 11.07 -18.56 38.30
CA PRO A 37 9.85 -19.29 38.57
C PRO A 37 9.82 -19.61 40.06
N THR A 38 8.84 -19.04 40.77
CA THR A 38 8.57 -19.39 42.15
C THR A 38 8.34 -20.89 42.21
N ALA A 39 9.25 -21.60 42.87
CA ALA A 39 9.05 -22.99 43.20
C ALA A 39 7.70 -23.12 43.91
N PRO A 40 6.86 -24.10 43.54
CA PRO A 40 5.62 -24.33 44.25
C PRO A 40 5.95 -24.52 45.74
N PRO A 41 5.13 -23.99 46.66
CA PRO A 41 5.34 -24.26 48.08
C PRO A 41 5.36 -25.77 48.27
N ALA A 42 6.38 -26.28 48.96
CA ALA A 42 6.40 -27.65 49.41
C ALA A 42 5.14 -27.87 50.26
N ALA A 43 4.17 -28.58 49.68
CA ALA A 43 2.94 -28.92 50.37
C ALA A 43 3.32 -29.84 51.53
N ALA A 44 3.20 -29.31 52.74
CA ALA A 44 3.06 -30.13 53.93
C ALA A 44 1.91 -31.12 53.67
N ALA A 45 2.21 -32.41 53.80
CA ALA A 45 1.25 -33.49 53.64
C ALA A 45 0.07 -33.26 54.59
N SER A 46 -1.04 -32.78 54.04
CA SER A 46 -2.36 -32.88 54.65
C SER A 46 -3.32 -33.32 53.55
N GLY A 47 -3.92 -34.49 53.77
CA GLY A 47 -4.70 -35.20 52.76
C GLY A 47 -5.91 -34.41 52.30
N GLY A 48 -5.88 -33.98 51.04
CA GLY A 48 -7.05 -33.55 50.27
C GLY A 48 -6.88 -34.06 48.86
N ALA A 49 -7.70 -35.01 48.45
CA ALA A 49 -7.65 -35.61 47.12
C ALA A 49 -7.86 -34.51 46.05
N ALA A 50 -6.83 -34.25 45.24
CA ALA A 50 -6.99 -33.45 44.04
C ALA A 50 -7.94 -34.20 43.09
N VAL A 51 -9.07 -33.58 42.75
CA VAL A 51 -10.03 -34.14 41.79
C VAL A 51 -9.34 -34.21 40.44
N ALA A 52 -9.02 -35.43 39.99
CA ALA A 52 -8.49 -35.67 38.66
C ALA A 52 -9.46 -35.11 37.61
N PRO A 53 -8.98 -34.46 36.52
CA PRO A 53 -9.86 -33.98 35.47
C PRO A 53 -10.66 -35.15 34.91
N VAL A 54 -11.98 -35.07 35.03
CA VAL A 54 -12.89 -36.12 34.58
C VAL A 54 -12.72 -36.28 33.07
N PRO A 55 -12.29 -37.45 32.56
CA PRO A 55 -12.20 -37.68 31.14
C PRO A 55 -13.58 -37.51 30.50
N VAL A 56 -13.73 -36.52 29.65
CA VAL A 56 -14.94 -36.37 28.85
C VAL A 56 -14.80 -37.21 27.58
N THR A 57 -15.87 -37.87 27.17
CA THR A 57 -15.89 -38.56 25.88
C THR A 57 -15.65 -37.56 24.75
N ASN A 58 -15.00 -38.00 23.66
CA ASN A 58 -14.72 -37.14 22.50
C ASN A 58 -15.98 -36.41 21.99
N THR A 59 -17.15 -37.06 22.07
CA THR A 59 -18.45 -36.48 21.69
C THR A 59 -18.90 -35.33 22.60
N ARG A 60 -18.49 -35.31 23.87
CA ARG A 60 -18.77 -34.21 24.80
C ARG A 60 -17.74 -33.09 24.64
N ALA A 61 -16.46 -33.42 24.46
CA ALA A 61 -15.42 -32.45 24.12
C ALA A 61 -15.76 -31.68 22.82
N GLN A 62 -16.26 -32.38 21.80
CA GLN A 62 -16.68 -31.77 20.54
C GLN A 62 -17.90 -30.86 20.71
N ARG A 63 -18.89 -31.25 21.53
CA ARG A 63 -20.04 -30.39 21.86
C ARG A 63 -19.63 -29.16 22.66
N ASP A 64 -18.71 -29.30 23.60
CA ASP A 64 -18.21 -28.18 24.40
C ASP A 64 -17.34 -27.23 23.55
N ALA A 65 -16.60 -27.76 22.56
CA ALA A 65 -15.89 -26.94 21.58
C ALA A 65 -16.85 -26.16 20.66
N ILE A 66 -17.94 -26.78 20.20
CA ILE A 66 -18.98 -26.11 19.40
C ILE A 66 -19.70 -25.05 20.24
N ALA A 67 -20.02 -25.35 21.50
CA ALA A 67 -20.65 -24.40 22.42
C ALA A 67 -19.69 -23.23 22.76
N GLY A 68 -18.39 -23.51 22.93
CA GLY A 68 -17.35 -22.51 23.12
C GLY A 68 -17.20 -21.60 21.89
N ALA A 69 -17.20 -22.17 20.68
CA ALA A 69 -17.18 -21.43 19.43
C ALA A 69 -18.44 -20.58 19.23
N ALA A 70 -19.62 -21.11 19.57
CA ALA A 70 -20.89 -20.38 19.52
C ALA A 70 -20.93 -19.21 20.52
N LYS A 71 -20.39 -19.41 21.73
CA LYS A 71 -20.27 -18.39 22.77
C LYS A 71 -19.23 -17.32 22.41
N ALA A 72 -18.10 -17.70 21.82
CA ALA A 72 -17.11 -16.77 21.29
C ALA A 72 -17.67 -15.96 20.10
N GLY A 73 -18.47 -16.59 19.23
CA GLY A 73 -19.21 -15.91 18.16
C GLY A 73 -20.28 -14.96 18.70
N ALA A 74 -20.96 -15.31 19.78
CA ALA A 74 -21.91 -14.44 20.46
C ALA A 74 -21.23 -13.25 21.15
N LEU A 75 -20.08 -13.45 21.81
CA LEU A 75 -19.27 -12.39 22.40
C LEU A 75 -18.71 -11.42 21.34
N ARG A 76 -18.25 -11.93 20.18
CA ARG A 76 -17.85 -11.10 19.04
C ARG A 76 -19.00 -10.28 18.43
N ARG A 77 -20.23 -10.82 18.44
CA ARG A 77 -21.43 -10.09 18.03
C ARG A 77 -21.85 -9.03 19.05
N MET A 78 -21.63 -9.29 20.35
CA MET A 78 -21.92 -8.34 21.43
C MET A 78 -20.90 -7.20 21.52
N GLN A 79 -19.67 -7.41 21.06
CA GLN A 79 -18.65 -6.35 20.85
C GLN A 79 -18.86 -5.56 19.55
N GLY A 80 -20.02 -5.69 18.91
CA GLY A 80 -20.31 -5.17 17.58
C GLY A 80 -20.21 -3.65 17.45
N GLY A 81 -19.13 -3.20 16.84
CA GLY A 81 -18.96 -1.89 16.21
C GLY A 81 -17.62 -1.84 15.48
N HIS A 82 -17.57 -2.35 14.24
CA HIS A 82 -16.37 -2.45 13.37
C HIS A 82 -15.19 -3.23 13.97
N ASP A 83 -15.07 -4.53 13.66
CA ASP A 83 -13.79 -5.26 13.78
C ASP A 83 -12.95 -4.97 12.54
N PRO A 84 -11.95 -4.06 12.60
CA PRO A 84 -11.20 -3.65 11.42
C PRO A 84 -10.38 -4.80 10.86
N LEU A 85 -9.95 -5.74 11.70
CA LEU A 85 -9.18 -6.91 11.28
C LEU A 85 -10.04 -7.88 10.47
N ARG A 86 -11.30 -8.09 10.87
CA ARG A 86 -12.23 -8.91 10.09
C ARG A 86 -12.53 -8.28 8.73
N LEU A 87 -12.80 -6.99 8.71
CA LEU A 87 -13.05 -6.25 7.46
C LEU A 87 -11.83 -6.26 6.55
N ALA A 88 -10.64 -6.00 7.10
CA ALA A 88 -9.39 -6.06 6.36
C ALA A 88 -9.12 -7.46 5.80
N ARG A 89 -9.46 -8.53 6.52
CA ARG A 89 -9.36 -9.90 5.99
C ARG A 89 -10.30 -10.14 4.80
N GLN A 90 -11.52 -9.60 4.84
CA GLN A 90 -12.46 -9.71 3.72
C GLN A 90 -11.96 -8.92 2.50
N ILE A 91 -11.45 -7.70 2.72
CA ILE A 91 -10.86 -6.87 1.66
C ILE A 91 -9.63 -7.56 1.07
N ALA A 92 -8.74 -8.07 1.91
CA ALA A 92 -7.54 -8.78 1.46
C ALA A 92 -7.92 -10.03 0.63
N ALA A 93 -8.96 -10.78 1.02
CA ALA A 93 -9.45 -11.92 0.24
C ALA A 93 -10.00 -11.47 -1.12
N ALA A 94 -10.81 -10.40 -1.17
CA ALA A 94 -11.34 -9.84 -2.41
C ALA A 94 -10.23 -9.28 -3.32
N LEU A 95 -9.18 -8.68 -2.76
CA LEU A 95 -8.01 -8.23 -3.51
C LEU A 95 -7.20 -9.41 -4.11
N ASN A 96 -7.28 -10.59 -3.51
CA ASN A 96 -6.69 -11.82 -4.03
C ASN A 96 -7.60 -12.60 -5.00
N ALA A 97 -8.72 -12.01 -5.44
CA ALA A 97 -9.65 -12.58 -6.40
C ALA A 97 -9.78 -11.73 -7.67
N PRO A 98 -10.08 -12.32 -8.85
CA PRO A 98 -10.44 -11.54 -10.04
C PRO A 98 -11.67 -10.64 -9.79
N PRO A 99 -11.75 -9.41 -10.34
CA PRO A 99 -10.82 -8.77 -11.27
C PRO A 99 -9.68 -7.99 -10.59
N SER A 100 -9.52 -8.09 -9.26
CA SER A 100 -8.48 -7.36 -8.50
C SER A 100 -7.05 -7.77 -8.85
N ILE A 101 -6.87 -8.85 -9.60
CA ILE A 101 -5.61 -9.34 -10.13
C ILE A 101 -5.60 -9.12 -11.65
N PRO A 102 -4.56 -8.49 -12.23
CA PRO A 102 -4.44 -8.33 -13.68
C PRO A 102 -4.50 -9.68 -14.42
N PRO A 103 -5.14 -9.77 -15.61
CA PRO A 103 -5.26 -11.04 -16.36
C PRO A 103 -3.94 -11.65 -16.85
N VAL A 104 -2.93 -10.80 -17.06
CA VAL A 104 -1.56 -11.21 -17.41
C VAL A 104 -0.67 -10.71 -16.29
N GLN A 105 -0.28 -11.59 -15.39
CA GLN A 105 0.44 -11.24 -14.20
C GLN A 105 1.61 -12.20 -13.95
N TRP A 106 2.74 -11.63 -13.52
CA TRP A 106 3.83 -12.36 -12.90
C TRP A 106 4.03 -11.82 -11.50
N ASN A 107 3.89 -12.69 -10.49
CA ASN A 107 4.05 -12.37 -9.07
C ASN A 107 3.32 -11.08 -8.62
N PHE A 108 2.20 -10.75 -9.27
CA PHE A 108 1.34 -9.68 -8.78
C PHE A 108 0.71 -10.14 -7.48
N MET A 109 0.83 -9.31 -6.44
CA MET A 109 0.16 -9.54 -5.17
C MET A 109 -0.22 -8.23 -4.54
N TRP A 110 -1.39 -8.21 -3.90
CA TRP A 110 -1.74 -7.18 -2.94
C TRP A 110 -1.18 -7.53 -1.56
N ALA A 111 -0.67 -6.54 -0.85
CA ALA A 111 -0.44 -6.60 0.59
C ALA A 111 -1.52 -5.77 1.28
N THR A 112 -2.12 -6.32 2.34
CA THR A 112 -3.07 -5.60 3.20
C THR A 112 -2.53 -5.51 4.62
N GLY A 113 -2.63 -4.34 5.23
CA GLY A 113 -2.25 -4.10 6.62
C GLY A 113 -3.38 -3.45 7.41
N VAL A 114 -3.31 -3.63 8.72
CA VAL A 114 -4.19 -2.98 9.69
C VAL A 114 -3.33 -2.23 10.69
N THR A 115 -3.59 -0.94 10.87
CA THR A 115 -2.91 -0.11 11.87
C THR A 115 -3.57 -0.27 13.25
N ALA A 116 -2.85 0.08 14.32
CA ALA A 116 -3.31 -0.07 15.70
C ALA A 116 -4.57 0.74 16.03
N ASP A 117 -4.84 1.82 15.29
CA ASP A 117 -6.06 2.63 15.35
C ASP A 117 -7.20 2.09 14.45
N GLY A 118 -6.98 0.97 13.76
CA GLY A 118 -7.98 0.31 12.92
C GLY A 118 -8.03 0.78 11.47
N GLY A 119 -7.09 1.63 11.03
CA GLY A 119 -6.93 1.97 9.61
C GLY A 119 -6.55 0.75 8.76
N ILE A 120 -7.07 0.69 7.53
CA ILE A 120 -6.78 -0.37 6.57
C ILE A 120 -5.91 0.20 5.46
N VAL A 121 -4.75 -0.42 5.23
CA VAL A 121 -3.76 0.05 4.27
C VAL A 121 -3.44 -1.05 3.26
N VAL A 122 -3.19 -0.67 2.01
CA VAL A 122 -2.87 -1.61 0.93
C VAL A 122 -1.71 -1.11 0.07
N ALA A 123 -1.00 -2.06 -0.52
CA ALA A 123 0.01 -1.87 -1.56
C ALA A 123 -0.02 -3.07 -2.52
N ASN A 124 0.63 -2.99 -3.67
CA ASN A 124 0.86 -4.16 -4.52
C ASN A 124 2.27 -4.17 -5.13
N SER A 125 2.67 -5.33 -5.65
CA SER A 125 4.04 -5.59 -6.12
C SER A 125 4.42 -4.96 -7.46
N TYR A 126 3.48 -4.31 -8.16
CA TYR A 126 3.81 -3.44 -9.31
C TYR A 126 4.00 -1.98 -8.90
N GLY A 127 3.66 -1.64 -7.65
CA GLY A 127 4.11 -0.42 -7.00
C GLY A 127 3.36 0.85 -7.36
N LEU A 128 3.80 1.94 -6.71
CA LEU A 128 3.56 3.35 -7.05
C LEU A 128 2.15 3.66 -7.56
N ALA A 129 1.16 3.45 -6.68
CA ALA A 129 -0.23 3.78 -6.93
C ALA A 129 -0.95 2.96 -8.02
N PHE A 130 -0.31 1.94 -8.60
CA PHE A 130 -0.94 1.08 -9.59
C PHE A 130 -2.21 0.42 -9.03
N ILE A 131 -3.34 0.59 -9.68
CA ILE A 131 -4.60 -0.10 -9.42
C ILE A 131 -5.07 -0.69 -10.76
N PRO A 132 -5.35 -2.01 -10.84
CA PRO A 132 -5.82 -2.62 -12.07
C PRO A 132 -7.14 -2.00 -12.56
N ASP A 133 -7.36 -2.10 -13.87
CA ASP A 133 -8.54 -1.54 -14.50
C ASP A 133 -9.84 -2.14 -13.93
N GLY A 134 -10.83 -1.29 -13.65
CA GLY A 134 -12.10 -1.70 -13.05
C GLY A 134 -12.06 -2.07 -11.56
N VAL A 135 -10.90 -1.94 -10.89
CA VAL A 135 -10.79 -2.19 -9.45
C VAL A 135 -11.10 -0.92 -8.66
N ASN A 136 -12.09 -1.02 -7.77
CA ASN A 136 -12.40 0.03 -6.79
C ASN A 136 -11.93 -0.39 -5.40
N LEU A 137 -11.46 0.57 -4.61
CA LEU A 137 -11.09 0.34 -3.22
C LEU A 137 -12.16 0.91 -2.27
N PRO A 138 -12.55 0.18 -1.21
CA PRO A 138 -13.48 0.71 -0.21
C PRO A 138 -13.01 2.04 0.38
N GLU A 139 -13.95 2.85 0.87
CA GLU A 139 -13.69 4.21 1.36
C GLU A 139 -12.61 4.26 2.46
N GLN A 140 -12.63 3.29 3.38
CA GLN A 140 -11.68 3.20 4.48
C GLN A 140 -10.26 2.70 4.12
N VAL A 141 -9.99 2.31 2.87
CA VAL A 141 -8.72 1.66 2.47
C VAL A 141 -7.71 2.67 1.92
N LYS A 142 -6.53 2.84 2.54
CA LYS A 142 -5.49 3.72 1.99
C LYS A 142 -4.51 2.96 1.10
N MET A 143 -4.28 3.43 -0.12
CA MET A 143 -3.19 2.95 -0.98
C MET A 143 -1.89 3.66 -0.59
N VAL A 144 -1.01 3.01 0.16
CA VAL A 144 0.15 3.67 0.77
C VAL A 144 1.22 4.06 -0.24
N THR A 145 1.31 3.34 -1.37
CA THR A 145 2.24 3.66 -2.45
C THR A 145 1.79 4.86 -3.29
N ALA A 146 0.59 5.39 -3.03
CA ALA A 146 0.08 6.64 -3.59
C ALA A 146 0.22 7.83 -2.61
N ASP A 147 0.72 7.63 -1.39
CA ASP A 147 0.85 8.69 -0.41
C ASP A 147 2.07 9.57 -0.72
N GLU A 148 1.81 10.74 -1.32
CA GLU A 148 2.84 11.70 -1.74
C GLU A 148 3.56 12.39 -0.58
N SER A 149 3.09 12.25 0.66
CA SER A 149 3.86 12.69 1.83
C SER A 149 5.14 11.86 2.03
N VAL A 150 5.13 10.62 1.55
CA VAL A 150 6.31 9.73 1.57
C VAL A 150 7.32 10.18 0.49
N PRO A 151 8.59 10.46 0.87
CA PRO A 151 9.61 10.92 -0.08
C PRO A 151 9.82 9.97 -1.26
N PRO A 152 10.16 10.49 -2.46
CA PRO A 152 10.51 9.67 -3.62
C PRO A 152 11.55 8.59 -3.34
N THR A 153 12.56 8.91 -2.51
CA THR A 153 13.62 7.97 -2.10
C THR A 153 13.09 6.76 -1.35
N GLU A 154 12.08 6.94 -0.50
CA GLU A 154 11.40 5.86 0.19
C GLU A 154 10.49 5.09 -0.79
N ARG A 155 9.65 5.80 -1.58
CA ARG A 155 8.88 5.33 -2.76
C ARG A 155 9.67 4.43 -3.72
N ALA A 156 10.93 4.73 -3.97
CA ALA A 156 11.81 3.93 -4.81
C ALA A 156 12.19 2.57 -4.18
N ARG A 157 12.55 2.54 -2.89
CA ARG A 157 13.14 1.36 -2.22
C ARG A 157 12.21 0.16 -2.15
N TRP A 158 10.92 0.41 -2.01
CA TRP A 158 9.88 -0.60 -1.79
C TRP A 158 8.92 -0.77 -2.97
N ALA A 159 9.24 -0.19 -4.14
CA ALA A 159 8.32 -0.13 -5.29
C ALA A 159 7.80 -1.52 -5.73
N SER A 160 8.62 -2.56 -5.63
CA SER A 160 8.22 -3.94 -5.93
C SER A 160 8.05 -4.84 -4.70
N TYR A 161 8.03 -4.24 -3.50
CA TYR A 161 8.02 -4.94 -2.21
C TYR A 161 6.83 -4.47 -1.35
N PRO A 162 5.61 -4.98 -1.59
CA PRO A 162 4.40 -4.37 -1.04
C PRO A 162 4.26 -4.49 0.48
N TYR A 163 4.81 -5.52 1.13
CA TYR A 163 4.83 -5.57 2.60
C TYR A 163 5.84 -4.60 3.22
N LEU A 164 6.98 -4.40 2.55
CA LEU A 164 7.89 -3.31 2.91
C LEU A 164 7.18 -1.96 2.73
N ALA A 165 6.38 -1.83 1.64
CA ALA A 165 5.47 -0.72 1.37
C ALA A 165 4.50 -0.37 2.50
N LEU A 166 4.05 -1.36 3.29
CA LEU A 166 3.22 -1.09 4.45
C LEU A 166 4.08 -0.61 5.64
N GLN A 167 5.23 -1.25 5.86
CA GLN A 167 6.13 -0.95 6.98
C GLN A 167 6.69 0.46 6.92
N GLY A 168 7.27 0.85 5.78
CA GLY A 168 7.87 2.17 5.61
C GLY A 168 6.84 3.30 5.73
N TRP A 169 5.59 3.08 5.30
CA TRP A 169 4.52 4.05 5.38
C TRP A 169 4.14 4.28 6.83
N ALA A 170 4.01 3.19 7.59
CA ALA A 170 3.71 3.25 9.00
C ALA A 170 4.84 3.96 9.78
N GLN A 171 6.10 3.68 9.45
CA GLN A 171 7.25 4.38 10.03
C GLN A 171 7.23 5.88 9.69
N HIS A 172 7.02 6.23 8.42
CA HIS A 172 6.98 7.61 7.95
C HIS A 172 5.87 8.43 8.62
N THR A 173 4.67 7.85 8.73
CA THR A 173 3.49 8.52 9.28
C THR A 173 3.37 8.40 10.81
N GLY A 174 4.28 7.67 11.46
CA GLY A 174 4.20 7.37 12.88
C GLY A 174 3.07 6.40 13.26
N ALA A 175 2.43 5.74 12.29
CA ALA A 175 1.44 4.71 12.55
C ALA A 175 2.11 3.41 13.03
N THR A 176 1.36 2.57 13.75
CA THR A 176 1.81 1.24 14.17
C THR A 176 1.04 0.18 13.41
N LEU A 177 1.70 -0.72 12.67
CA LEU A 177 1.04 -1.87 12.06
C LEU A 177 0.71 -2.92 13.14
N GLN A 178 -0.57 -3.20 13.30
CA GLN A 178 -1.07 -4.27 14.17
C GLN A 178 -0.94 -5.64 13.50
N ALA A 179 -1.31 -5.71 12.21
CA ALA A 179 -1.30 -6.95 11.44
C ALA A 179 -1.05 -6.69 9.96
N VAL A 180 -0.50 -7.72 9.29
CA VAL A 180 -0.52 -7.85 7.83
C VAL A 180 -1.26 -9.11 7.43
N ILE A 181 -1.96 -9.05 6.31
CA ILE A 181 -2.89 -10.07 5.85
C ILE A 181 -2.52 -10.48 4.43
N GLY A 182 -2.44 -11.79 4.20
CA GLY A 182 -2.10 -12.38 2.91
C GLY A 182 -2.24 -13.90 2.92
N THR A 183 -2.02 -14.54 1.78
CA THR A 183 -1.95 -16.00 1.68
C THR A 183 -0.68 -16.55 2.35
N ASP A 184 -0.61 -17.86 2.57
CA ASP A 184 0.60 -18.50 3.09
C ASP A 184 1.82 -18.21 2.19
N GLU A 185 1.64 -18.31 0.86
CA GLU A 185 2.70 -18.01 -0.11
C GLU A 185 3.22 -16.57 0.02
N GLN A 186 2.32 -15.60 0.15
CA GLN A 186 2.68 -14.18 0.25
C GLN A 186 3.42 -13.83 1.54
N LEU A 187 3.07 -14.49 2.64
CA LEU A 187 3.63 -14.21 3.97
C LEU A 187 4.80 -15.14 4.34
N ARG A 188 5.13 -16.11 3.50
CA ARG A 188 6.21 -17.07 3.73
C ARG A 188 7.58 -16.36 3.67
N GLY A 189 8.41 -16.60 4.68
CA GLY A 189 9.80 -16.13 4.69
C GLY A 189 10.02 -14.62 4.93
N ILE A 190 8.96 -13.81 4.99
CA ILE A 190 9.09 -12.37 5.29
C ILE A 190 8.97 -12.09 6.79
N ASP A 191 9.59 -11.03 7.30
CA ASP A 191 9.29 -10.46 8.63
C ASP A 191 8.64 -9.08 8.46
N PRO A 192 7.29 -9.01 8.55
CA PRO A 192 6.58 -7.75 8.39
C PRO A 192 6.61 -6.89 9.67
N GLY A 193 7.30 -7.30 10.74
CA GLY A 193 7.35 -6.52 11.99
C GLY A 193 5.99 -6.34 12.67
N ALA A 194 5.00 -7.12 12.25
CA ALA A 194 3.61 -7.08 12.69
C ALA A 194 3.03 -8.50 12.69
N ARG A 195 1.86 -8.69 13.32
CA ARG A 195 1.20 -10.01 13.32
C ARG A 195 0.83 -10.44 11.91
N LYS A 196 1.24 -11.63 11.50
CA LYS A 196 0.77 -12.26 10.26
C LYS A 196 -0.63 -12.85 10.45
N VAL A 197 -1.54 -12.57 9.52
CA VAL A 197 -2.88 -13.16 9.46
C VAL A 197 -3.05 -13.83 8.10
N LEU A 198 -3.17 -15.15 8.12
CA LEU A 198 -3.33 -15.94 6.91
C LEU A 198 -4.76 -15.88 6.38
N ILE A 199 -4.87 -15.78 5.07
CA ILE A 199 -6.09 -16.03 4.31
C ILE A 199 -5.99 -17.46 3.78
N ASP A 200 -7.01 -18.26 4.05
CA ASP A 200 -7.16 -19.58 3.45
C ASP A 200 -7.62 -19.41 1.99
N GLU A 201 -7.10 -20.22 1.07
CA GLU A 201 -7.54 -20.19 -0.33
C GLU A 201 -9.05 -20.41 -0.46
N ALA A 202 -9.65 -21.21 0.41
CA ALA A 202 -11.09 -21.44 0.43
C ALA A 202 -11.92 -20.19 0.81
N ASP A 203 -11.29 -19.18 1.44
CA ASP A 203 -11.94 -17.91 1.78
C ASP A 203 -11.83 -16.85 0.68
N ILE A 204 -11.02 -17.09 -0.36
CA ILE A 204 -10.89 -16.19 -1.51
C ILE A 204 -12.14 -16.33 -2.38
N PRO A 205 -12.93 -15.26 -2.60
CA PRO A 205 -14.13 -15.35 -3.40
C PRO A 205 -13.80 -15.59 -4.88
N GLN A 206 -14.74 -16.16 -5.64
CA GLN A 206 -14.60 -16.27 -7.10
C GLN A 206 -14.60 -14.90 -7.81
N ASN A 207 -15.23 -13.91 -7.18
CA ASN A 207 -15.32 -12.54 -7.66
C ASN A 207 -14.99 -11.58 -6.51
N GLY A 208 -13.88 -10.86 -6.67
CA GLY A 208 -13.35 -9.87 -5.74
C GLY A 208 -13.80 -8.44 -6.00
N THR A 209 -14.81 -8.23 -6.85
CA THR A 209 -15.33 -6.88 -7.16
C THR A 209 -15.79 -6.20 -5.87
N MET A 210 -15.22 -5.03 -5.60
CA MET A 210 -15.58 -4.19 -4.47
C MET A 210 -16.25 -2.91 -4.94
N GLN A 211 -17.05 -2.33 -4.06
CA GLN A 211 -17.60 -0.98 -4.23
C GLN A 211 -16.70 0.02 -3.50
N GLY A 212 -16.64 1.25 -4.01
CA GLY A 212 -15.89 2.32 -3.37
C GLY A 212 -15.30 3.27 -4.41
N ARG A 213 -14.11 3.78 -4.07
CA ARG A 213 -13.40 4.78 -4.86
C ARG A 213 -12.73 4.15 -6.07
N SER A 214 -12.90 4.81 -7.20
CA SER A 214 -12.16 4.56 -8.43
C SER A 214 -10.66 4.82 -8.27
N ARG A 215 -9.87 4.39 -9.25
CA ARG A 215 -8.42 4.57 -9.26
C ARG A 215 -7.98 6.04 -9.10
N LEU A 216 -8.67 6.98 -9.75
CA LEU A 216 -8.36 8.40 -9.62
C LEU A 216 -8.72 8.92 -8.22
N GLU A 217 -9.89 8.55 -7.70
CA GLU A 217 -10.32 8.95 -6.35
C GLU A 217 -9.41 8.41 -5.25
N VAL A 218 -8.75 7.26 -5.47
CA VAL A 218 -7.79 6.72 -4.51
C VAL A 218 -6.50 7.54 -4.48
N ILE A 219 -5.97 7.92 -5.65
CA ILE A 219 -4.63 8.52 -5.74
C ILE A 219 -4.66 10.05 -5.71
N SER A 220 -5.75 10.66 -6.17
CA SER A 220 -5.94 12.11 -6.22
C SER A 220 -7.42 12.44 -5.98
N PRO A 221 -7.89 12.35 -4.71
CA PRO A 221 -9.29 12.62 -4.36
C PRO A 221 -9.76 14.02 -4.79
N GLU A 222 -8.86 15.00 -4.71
CA GLU A 222 -9.16 16.38 -5.10
C GLU A 222 -9.34 16.51 -6.62
N ALA A 223 -8.48 15.89 -7.43
CA ALA A 223 -8.63 15.89 -8.88
C ALA A 223 -9.93 15.17 -9.30
N ALA A 224 -10.25 14.04 -8.66
CA ALA A 224 -11.50 13.34 -8.89
C ALA A 224 -12.72 14.20 -8.54
N ALA A 225 -12.71 14.88 -7.38
CA ALA A 225 -13.80 15.74 -6.95
C ALA A 225 -13.99 16.95 -7.87
N ARG A 226 -12.89 17.59 -8.31
CA ARG A 226 -12.92 18.68 -9.30
C ARG A 226 -13.50 18.20 -10.62
N LEU A 227 -13.05 17.05 -11.12
CA LEU A 227 -13.59 16.46 -12.34
C LEU A 227 -15.08 16.16 -12.19
N ALA A 228 -15.52 15.55 -11.09
CA ALA A 228 -16.92 15.24 -10.84
C ALA A 228 -17.84 16.48 -10.76
N ALA A 229 -17.33 17.60 -10.22
CA ALA A 229 -18.08 18.84 -10.10
C ALA A 229 -18.25 19.62 -11.41
N MET A 230 -17.47 19.30 -12.45
CA MET A 230 -17.54 20.01 -13.74
C MET A 230 -18.78 19.62 -14.54
N SER A 231 -19.39 20.62 -15.18
CA SER A 231 -20.49 20.39 -16.10
C SER A 231 -20.02 19.67 -17.36
N ASP A 232 -20.91 18.88 -17.96
CA ASP A 232 -20.62 18.16 -19.21
C ASP A 232 -20.16 19.10 -20.33
N ALA A 233 -20.71 20.32 -20.38
CA ALA A 233 -20.39 21.32 -21.39
C ALA A 233 -18.94 21.87 -21.29
N THR A 234 -18.33 21.81 -20.11
CA THR A 234 -16.98 22.34 -19.84
C THR A 234 -15.89 21.27 -19.83
N LEU A 235 -16.26 19.98 -19.94
CA LEU A 235 -15.28 18.89 -19.97
C LEU A 235 -14.25 19.01 -21.13
N PRO A 236 -14.64 19.42 -22.36
CA PRO A 236 -13.67 19.54 -23.44
C PRO A 236 -12.56 20.55 -23.16
N ASP A 237 -12.83 21.57 -22.34
CA ASP A 237 -11.87 22.63 -21.99
C ASP A 237 -10.73 22.12 -21.09
N LEU A 238 -10.84 20.91 -20.55
CA LEU A 238 -9.80 20.26 -19.75
C LEU A 238 -8.74 19.56 -20.59
N LEU A 239 -9.06 19.29 -21.85
CA LEU A 239 -8.16 18.58 -22.74
C LEU A 239 -7.05 19.53 -23.23
N PRO A 240 -5.82 19.03 -23.41
CA PRO A 240 -4.86 19.74 -24.24
C PRO A 240 -5.42 19.94 -25.66
N PRO A 241 -4.88 20.87 -26.46
CA PRO A 241 -5.31 21.06 -27.83
C PRO A 241 -5.31 19.75 -28.62
N SER A 242 -6.38 19.49 -29.37
CA SER A 242 -6.46 18.30 -30.22
C SER A 242 -5.27 18.23 -31.19
N PRO A 243 -4.71 17.03 -31.43
CA PRO A 243 -3.71 16.86 -32.47
C PRO A 243 -4.30 17.21 -33.84
N VAL A 244 -3.43 17.60 -34.77
CA VAL A 244 -3.82 17.86 -36.17
C VAL A 244 -4.13 16.55 -36.92
N ASP A 245 -3.59 15.43 -36.42
CA ASP A 245 -3.80 14.08 -36.93
C ASP A 245 -4.64 13.29 -35.92
N ASP A 246 -5.86 12.92 -36.32
CA ASP A 246 -6.81 12.11 -35.53
C ASP A 246 -6.61 10.60 -35.71
N THR A 247 -5.50 10.17 -36.33
CA THR A 247 -5.19 8.74 -36.45
C THR A 247 -5.02 8.13 -35.06
N PRO A 248 -5.76 7.05 -34.72
CA PRO A 248 -5.62 6.40 -33.43
C PRO A 248 -4.19 5.91 -33.18
N PRO A 249 -3.61 6.17 -32.00
CA PRO A 249 -2.30 5.66 -31.64
C PRO A 249 -2.30 4.11 -31.67
N GLU A 250 -1.18 3.52 -32.12
CA GLU A 250 -0.99 2.08 -32.07
C GLU A 250 -1.04 1.58 -30.62
N ASP A 251 -1.99 0.70 -30.29
CA ASP A 251 -2.07 0.10 -28.96
C ASP A 251 -0.95 -0.93 -28.73
N ARG A 252 0.10 -0.47 -28.06
CA ARG A 252 1.28 -1.24 -27.65
C ARG A 252 1.15 -1.73 -26.19
N SER A 253 -0.01 -1.59 -25.55
CA SER A 253 -0.21 -1.86 -24.12
C SER A 253 0.24 -3.25 -23.73
N LYS A 254 -0.06 -4.29 -24.52
CA LYS A 254 0.35 -5.67 -24.21
C LYS A 254 1.88 -5.84 -24.20
N LYS A 255 2.56 -5.24 -25.16
CA LYS A 255 4.03 -5.28 -25.25
C LYS A 255 4.65 -4.53 -24.08
N LEU A 256 4.21 -3.29 -23.83
CA LEU A 256 4.75 -2.46 -22.76
C LEU A 256 4.46 -3.02 -21.37
N TRP A 257 3.30 -3.65 -21.19
CA TRP A 257 2.97 -4.39 -19.97
C TRP A 257 3.95 -5.55 -19.72
N PHE A 258 4.27 -6.33 -20.74
CA PHE A 258 5.29 -7.38 -20.63
C PHE A 258 6.68 -6.79 -20.33
N ASP A 259 7.06 -5.72 -21.03
CA ASP A 259 8.34 -5.03 -20.81
C ASP A 259 8.47 -4.47 -19.39
N MET A 260 7.36 -3.97 -18.81
CA MET A 260 7.28 -3.49 -17.41
C MET A 260 7.52 -4.61 -16.40
N ILE A 261 6.95 -5.80 -16.64
CA ILE A 261 6.97 -6.92 -15.67
C ILE A 261 8.24 -7.75 -15.79
N LYS A 262 8.82 -7.85 -17.00
CA LYS A 262 10.01 -8.68 -17.28
C LYS A 262 11.18 -8.48 -16.30
N PRO A 263 11.54 -7.25 -15.87
CA PRO A 263 12.59 -7.05 -14.87
C PRO A 263 12.30 -7.71 -13.52
N LEU A 264 11.03 -7.88 -13.14
CA LEU A 264 10.64 -8.54 -11.88
C LEU A 264 10.82 -10.07 -11.92
N MET A 265 11.03 -10.65 -13.10
CA MET A 265 11.26 -12.09 -13.30
C MET A 265 12.70 -12.52 -13.02
N ARG A 266 13.65 -11.57 -13.00
CA ARG A 266 15.07 -11.85 -12.76
C ARG A 266 15.45 -11.56 -11.30
N SER A 267 16.52 -12.22 -10.86
CA SER A 267 17.21 -11.94 -9.60
C SER A 267 18.41 -11.00 -9.83
N GLY A 268 18.85 -10.30 -8.79
CA GLY A 268 20.01 -9.41 -8.84
C GLY A 268 19.67 -7.92 -8.79
N SER A 269 20.70 -7.08 -8.77
CA SER A 269 20.59 -5.63 -8.65
C SER A 269 20.05 -4.96 -9.93
N GLY A 270 19.54 -3.73 -9.78
CA GLY A 270 19.07 -2.90 -10.89
C GLY A 270 17.74 -3.32 -11.50
N ARG A 271 17.11 -4.40 -11.02
CA ARG A 271 15.79 -4.86 -11.51
C ARG A 271 14.66 -3.88 -11.17
N GLU A 272 14.74 -3.20 -10.04
CA GLU A 272 13.76 -2.22 -9.60
C GLU A 272 13.78 -0.98 -10.52
N ALA A 273 14.98 -0.47 -10.83
CA ALA A 273 15.13 0.65 -11.76
C ALA A 273 14.63 0.29 -13.17
N ASP A 274 14.96 -0.91 -13.68
CA ASP A 274 14.47 -1.37 -14.98
C ASP A 274 12.93 -1.56 -14.99
N HIS A 275 12.35 -2.05 -13.89
CA HIS A 275 10.90 -2.17 -13.72
C HIS A 275 10.23 -0.79 -13.77
N LEU A 276 10.72 0.17 -12.99
CA LEU A 276 10.19 1.54 -12.97
C LEU A 276 10.32 2.22 -14.33
N LYS A 277 11.44 2.02 -15.04
CA LYS A 277 11.61 2.51 -16.41
C LYS A 277 10.57 1.93 -17.38
N GLY A 278 10.32 0.62 -17.30
CA GLY A 278 9.26 -0.02 -18.07
C GLY A 278 7.86 0.50 -17.66
N PHE A 279 7.67 0.80 -16.38
CA PHE A 279 6.41 1.30 -15.86
C PHE A 279 6.12 2.74 -16.32
N VAL A 280 7.11 3.64 -16.35
CA VAL A 280 6.97 4.98 -16.97
C VAL A 280 6.51 4.84 -18.41
N ALA A 281 7.19 4.03 -19.22
CA ALA A 281 6.83 3.83 -20.63
C ALA A 281 5.41 3.26 -20.81
N TYR A 282 4.99 2.35 -19.91
CA TYR A 282 3.62 1.83 -19.91
C TYR A 282 2.61 2.92 -19.53
N ALA A 283 2.84 3.67 -18.45
CA ALA A 283 1.96 4.73 -17.99
C ALA A 283 1.81 5.85 -19.04
N ASP A 284 2.89 6.26 -19.68
CA ASP A 284 2.86 7.28 -20.76
C ASP A 284 2.03 6.81 -21.95
N HIS A 285 2.17 5.54 -22.35
CA HIS A 285 1.33 5.01 -23.42
C HIS A 285 -0.15 4.90 -23.01
N ARG A 286 -0.44 4.55 -21.75
CA ARG A 286 -1.81 4.55 -21.24
C ARG A 286 -2.42 5.96 -21.20
N GLN A 287 -1.62 7.00 -20.93
CA GLN A 287 -2.04 8.39 -21.07
C GLN A 287 -2.40 8.74 -22.51
N GLU A 288 -1.54 8.37 -23.48
CA GLU A 288 -1.76 8.60 -24.91
C GLU A 288 -3.09 7.99 -25.38
N LEU A 289 -3.34 6.72 -25.03
CA LEU A 289 -4.60 6.04 -25.36
C LEU A 289 -5.82 6.71 -24.70
N ALA A 290 -5.71 7.08 -23.42
CA ALA A 290 -6.80 7.73 -22.68
C ALA A 290 -7.11 9.13 -23.23
N LEU A 291 -6.08 9.89 -23.62
CA LEU A 291 -6.23 11.21 -24.20
C LEU A 291 -6.89 11.13 -25.59
N HIS A 292 -6.47 10.19 -26.44
CA HIS A 292 -7.15 9.95 -27.71
C HIS A 292 -8.62 9.54 -27.51
N ARG A 293 -8.90 8.66 -26.52
CA ARG A 293 -10.28 8.30 -26.16
C ARG A 293 -11.10 9.52 -25.71
N ALA A 294 -10.48 10.47 -24.99
CA ALA A 294 -11.15 11.69 -24.58
C ALA A 294 -11.50 12.59 -25.78
N HIS A 295 -10.56 12.80 -26.72
CA HIS A 295 -10.83 13.59 -27.92
C HIS A 295 -11.90 12.98 -28.84
N THR A 296 -12.04 11.66 -28.82
CA THR A 296 -12.97 10.91 -29.69
C THR A 296 -14.23 10.43 -28.96
N ALA A 297 -14.46 10.91 -27.74
CA ALA A 297 -15.58 10.48 -26.91
C ALA A 297 -16.95 10.78 -27.55
N SER A 298 -17.85 9.80 -27.52
CA SER A 298 -19.20 9.90 -28.11
C SER A 298 -20.16 10.77 -27.31
N ASP A 299 -19.92 10.89 -26.00
CA ASP A 299 -20.78 11.58 -25.05
C ASP A 299 -19.96 12.03 -23.83
N ALA A 300 -20.61 12.82 -22.97
CA ALA A 300 -19.97 13.42 -21.81
C ALA A 300 -19.55 12.41 -20.73
N GLN A 301 -20.24 11.27 -20.62
CA GLN A 301 -19.86 10.22 -19.67
C GLN A 301 -18.56 9.55 -20.12
N VAL A 302 -18.48 9.14 -21.39
CA VAL A 302 -17.27 8.56 -21.98
C VAL A 302 -16.11 9.54 -21.92
N LEU A 303 -16.35 10.83 -22.18
CA LEU A 303 -15.34 11.89 -22.05
C LEU A 303 -14.82 12.00 -20.62
N ARG A 304 -15.71 12.04 -19.63
CA ARG A 304 -15.33 12.16 -18.21
C ARG A 304 -14.52 10.95 -17.74
N GLU A 305 -14.93 9.74 -18.11
CA GLU A 305 -14.18 8.51 -17.80
C GLU A 305 -12.79 8.53 -18.46
N ALA A 306 -12.69 8.97 -19.72
CA ALA A 306 -11.42 9.06 -20.43
C ALA A 306 -10.48 10.13 -19.82
N ILE A 307 -11.02 11.26 -19.38
CA ILE A 307 -10.26 12.29 -18.63
C ILE A 307 -9.79 11.71 -17.29
N ALA A 308 -10.66 11.01 -16.56
CA ALA A 308 -10.28 10.42 -15.28
C ALA A 308 -9.12 9.42 -15.43
N ASP A 309 -9.17 8.61 -16.48
CA ASP A 309 -8.12 7.66 -16.84
C ASP A 309 -6.82 8.35 -17.23
N TRP A 310 -6.90 9.38 -18.07
CA TRP A 310 -5.74 10.16 -18.51
C TRP A 310 -5.03 10.79 -17.30
N VAL A 311 -5.78 11.46 -16.43
CA VAL A 311 -5.24 12.10 -15.21
C VAL A 311 -4.67 11.06 -14.24
N TYR A 312 -5.31 9.91 -14.09
CA TYR A 312 -4.79 8.82 -13.26
C TYR A 312 -3.41 8.35 -13.76
N TRP A 313 -3.29 8.07 -15.07
CA TRP A 313 -2.02 7.60 -15.63
C TRP A 313 -0.93 8.66 -15.62
N GLN A 314 -1.30 9.95 -15.71
CA GLN A 314 -0.38 11.06 -15.53
C GLN A 314 0.22 11.07 -14.11
N HIS A 315 -0.60 10.92 -13.07
CA HIS A 315 -0.09 10.83 -11.69
C HIS A 315 0.82 9.61 -11.51
N VAL A 316 0.42 8.43 -12.01
CA VAL A 316 1.27 7.22 -11.94
C VAL A 316 2.62 7.44 -12.62
N SER A 317 2.64 8.08 -13.80
CA SER A 317 3.89 8.36 -14.52
C SER A 317 4.81 9.31 -13.73
N VAL A 318 4.26 10.38 -13.13
CA VAL A 318 5.03 11.31 -12.27
C VAL A 318 5.60 10.57 -11.06
N LEU A 319 4.77 9.84 -10.30
CA LEU A 319 5.23 9.12 -9.11
C LEU A 319 6.33 8.10 -9.44
N THR A 320 6.22 7.45 -10.60
CA THR A 320 7.18 6.46 -11.10
C THR A 320 8.47 7.10 -11.59
N THR A 321 8.38 8.24 -12.26
CA THR A 321 9.54 9.01 -12.74
C THR A 321 10.35 9.55 -11.56
N ASP A 322 9.69 10.10 -10.54
CA ASP A 322 10.35 10.59 -9.33
C ASP A 322 11.10 9.46 -8.62
N ALA A 323 10.45 8.31 -8.43
CA ALA A 323 11.08 7.14 -7.82
C ALA A 323 12.25 6.58 -8.66
N LEU A 324 12.14 6.60 -9.99
CA LEU A 324 13.21 6.18 -10.89
C LEU A 324 14.44 7.09 -10.80
N ALA A 325 14.24 8.41 -10.65
CA ALA A 325 15.33 9.37 -10.54
C ALA A 325 16.24 9.08 -9.33
N GLU A 326 15.70 8.52 -8.26
CA GLU A 326 16.45 8.19 -7.04
C GLU A 326 17.41 6.99 -7.21
N PHE A 327 17.22 6.18 -8.24
CA PHE A 327 18.20 5.15 -8.60
C PHE A 327 19.40 5.72 -9.34
N ALA A 328 19.27 6.86 -10.00
CA ALA A 328 20.37 7.53 -10.70
C ALA A 328 21.28 8.32 -9.75
N THR A 329 20.74 8.79 -8.62
CA THR A 329 21.46 9.56 -7.59
C THR A 329 22.22 8.67 -6.58
N ALA A 330 21.90 7.37 -6.52
CA ALA A 330 22.52 6.40 -5.60
C ALA A 330 23.79 5.72 -6.15
N THR A 331 24.18 6.02 -7.39
CA THR A 331 25.41 5.57 -8.07
C THR A 331 26.45 6.67 -8.16
#